data_AF-A0A1Q7W7G1-F1
#
_entry.id   AF-A0A1Q7W7G1-F1
#
_cell.length_a   1.000
_cell.length_b   1.000
_cell.length_c   1.000
_cell.angle_alpha   90.00
_cell.angle_beta   90.00
_cell.angle_gamma   90.00
#
_symmetry.space_group_name_H-M   'P 1'
#
loop_
_entity.id
_entity.type
_entity.pdbx_description
1 polymer ?
#
loop_
_entity_poly.entity_id
_entity_poly.type
_entity_poly.pdbx_seq_one_letter_code
_entity_poly.pdbx_strand_id
1 'polypeptide(L)'
;MATPDIGINYDDITTASGLLTTAANDTIAPELTTLYNSVHNLLQNGGGLYMIQTSPAIQAQYEQFNSSALQCVEAIKSFAKMFSDLVANLQSMDSKLAYNITHP
;
A
#
# COMPACT_ATOMS: atom_id res chain seq x y z
N MET A 1 -20.45 -29.86 18.99
CA MET A 1 -21.09 -29.09 17.90
C MET A 1 -19.98 -28.66 16.97
N ALA A 2 -20.06 -28.97 15.67
CA ALA A 2 -19.04 -28.54 14.72
C ALA A 2 -19.08 -27.01 14.65
N THR A 3 -17.97 -26.35 14.98
CA THR A 3 -17.77 -24.95 14.64
C THR A 3 -17.88 -24.80 13.12
N PRO A 4 -18.52 -23.74 12.59
CA PRO A 4 -18.45 -23.47 11.16
C PRO A 4 -16.98 -23.44 10.75
N ASP A 5 -16.58 -24.23 9.76
CA ASP A 5 -15.19 -24.29 9.27
C ASP A 5 -14.74 -22.95 8.65
N ILE A 6 -15.70 -22.04 8.42
CA ILE A 6 -15.49 -20.72 7.83
C ILE A 6 -16.33 -19.69 8.60
N GLY A 7 -15.66 -18.77 9.31
CA GLY A 7 -16.24 -17.55 9.88
C GLY A 7 -15.64 -16.33 9.19
N ILE A 8 -16.35 -15.74 8.24
CA ILE A 8 -15.89 -14.56 7.50
C ILE A 8 -16.62 -13.32 8.03
N ASN A 9 -15.87 -12.36 8.55
CA ASN A 9 -16.37 -11.01 8.81
C ASN A 9 -15.92 -10.10 7.67
N TYR A 10 -16.83 -9.83 6.73
CA TYR A 10 -16.54 -8.99 5.56
C TYR A 10 -16.19 -7.56 5.96
N ASP A 11 -16.82 -7.02 7.01
CA ASP A 11 -16.59 -5.64 7.47
C ASP A 11 -15.19 -5.45 8.03
N ASP A 12 -14.66 -6.44 8.77
CA ASP A 12 -13.30 -6.41 9.30
C ASP A 12 -12.26 -6.44 8.16
N ILE A 13 -12.49 -7.28 7.15
CA ILE A 13 -11.59 -7.39 5.99
C ILE A 13 -11.62 -6.10 5.16
N THR A 14 -12.81 -5.55 4.91
CA THR A 14 -12.97 -4.27 4.21
C THR A 14 -12.29 -3.15 5.00
N THR A 15 -12.47 -3.09 6.32
CA THR A 15 -11.82 -2.10 7.19
C THR A 15 -10.29 -2.19 7.09
N ALA A 16 -9.72 -3.39 7.21
CA ALA A 16 -8.28 -3.60 7.10
C ALA A 16 -7.75 -3.19 5.71
N SER A 17 -8.42 -3.61 4.63
CA SER A 17 -8.03 -3.24 3.26
C SER A 17 -8.09 -1.73 3.02
N GLY A 18 -9.11 -1.07 3.58
CA GLY A 18 -9.26 0.39 3.54
C GLY A 18 -8.12 1.10 4.25
N LEU A 19 -7.79 0.69 5.49
CA LEU A 19 -6.69 1.26 6.25
C LEU A 19 -5.35 1.13 5.52
N LEU A 20 -5.06 -0.05 4.95
CA LEU A 20 -3.84 -0.27 4.18
C LEU A 20 -3.78 0.63 2.94
N THR A 21 -4.91 0.79 2.24
CA THR A 21 -5.02 1.64 1.05
C THR A 21 -4.79 3.10 1.39
N THR A 22 -5.48 3.62 2.41
CA THR A 22 -5.34 5.00 2.88
C THR A 22 -3.93 5.28 3.38
N ALA A 23 -3.35 4.40 4.19
CA ALA A 23 -1.98 4.57 4.68
C ALA A 23 -0.98 4.63 3.51
N ALA A 24 -1.10 3.73 2.52
CA ALA A 24 -0.21 3.70 1.37
C ALA A 24 -0.34 4.94 0.47
N ASN A 25 -1.57 5.33 0.13
CA ASN A 25 -1.85 6.38 -0.86
C ASN A 25 -1.80 7.79 -0.29
N ASP A 26 -2.37 7.98 0.89
CA ASP A 26 -2.70 9.32 1.40
C ASP A 26 -1.72 9.78 2.47
N THR A 27 -0.93 8.86 3.03
CA THR A 27 0.02 9.16 4.12
C THR A 27 1.46 8.85 3.71
N ILE A 28 1.80 7.59 3.46
CA ILE A 28 3.20 7.16 3.34
C ILE A 28 3.81 7.60 2.00
N ALA A 29 3.17 7.34 0.86
CA ALA A 29 3.73 7.74 -0.44
C ALA A 29 3.92 9.27 -0.60
N PRO A 30 2.96 10.12 -0.18
CA PRO A 30 3.13 11.57 -0.22
C PRO A 30 4.25 12.06 0.71
N GLU A 31 4.36 11.47 1.91
CA GLU A 31 5.43 11.82 2.86
C GLU A 31 6.80 11.47 2.30
N LEU A 32 6.97 10.26 1.73
CA LEU A 32 8.21 9.84 1.08
C LEU A 32 8.61 10.80 -0.06
N THR A 33 7.63 11.22 -0.86
CA THR A 33 7.85 12.20 -1.93
C THR A 33 8.29 13.56 -1.37
N THR A 34 7.67 14.02 -0.29
CA THR A 34 8.02 15.27 0.39
C THR A 34 9.44 15.24 0.96
N LEU A 35 9.80 14.13 1.61
CA LEU A 35 11.15 13.94 2.15
C LEU A 35 12.19 13.85 1.05
N TYR A 36 11.89 13.16 -0.06
CA TYR A 36 12.74 13.12 -1.25
C TYR A 36 13.04 14.51 -1.79
N ASN A 37 12.00 15.32 -2.00
CA ASN A 37 12.17 16.69 -2.48
C ASN A 37 12.96 17.56 -1.49
N SER A 38 12.76 17.37 -0.20
CA SER A 38 13.48 18.10 0.85
C SER A 38 14.98 17.77 0.84
N VAL A 39 15.34 16.49 0.74
CA VAL A 39 16.74 16.05 0.63
C VAL A 39 17.35 16.52 -0.68
N HIS A 40 16.62 16.40 -1.79
CA HIS A 40 17.06 16.89 -3.08
C HIS A 40 17.41 18.37 -3.01
N ASN A 41 16.48 19.21 -2.54
CA ASN A 41 16.69 20.66 -2.43
C ASN A 41 17.83 21.03 -1.48
N LEU A 42 18.01 20.28 -0.39
CA LEU A 42 19.10 20.48 0.55
C LEU A 42 20.47 20.29 -0.12
N LEU A 43 20.58 19.31 -1.01
CA LEU A 43 21.84 18.89 -1.65
C LEU A 43 22.14 19.61 -2.97
N GLN A 44 21.28 20.53 -3.43
CA GLN A 44 21.50 21.30 -4.65
C GLN A 44 22.41 22.52 -4.44
N ASN A 45 23.01 23.03 -5.52
CA ASN A 45 23.80 24.27 -5.47
C ASN A 45 22.92 25.44 -5.02
N GLY A 46 23.34 26.16 -3.97
CA GLY A 46 22.52 27.19 -3.31
C GLY A 46 21.51 26.63 -2.29
N GLY A 47 21.45 25.31 -2.12
CA GLY A 47 20.75 24.65 -1.02
C GLY A 47 21.50 24.73 0.31
N GLY A 48 20.91 24.14 1.35
CA GLY A 48 21.45 24.21 2.72
C GLY A 48 22.68 23.34 2.99
N LEU A 49 22.99 22.36 2.13
CA LEU A 49 24.15 21.47 2.26
C LEU A 49 24.67 21.04 0.88
N TYR A 50 25.39 21.94 0.21
CA TYR A 50 26.03 21.64 -1.07
C TYR A 50 27.53 21.39 -0.93
N MET A 51 27.95 20.17 -1.25
CA MET A 51 29.34 19.76 -1.38
C MET A 51 29.53 19.20 -2.77
N ILE A 52 30.31 19.87 -3.62
CA ILE A 52 30.44 19.58 -5.06
C ILE A 52 30.71 18.10 -5.36
N GLN A 53 31.54 17.44 -4.55
CA GLN A 53 31.91 16.03 -4.75
C GLN A 53 31.01 15.06 -3.97
N THR A 54 30.47 15.46 -2.82
CA THR A 54 29.79 14.56 -1.89
C THR A 54 28.27 14.57 -2.04
N SER A 55 27.67 15.72 -2.32
CA SER A 55 26.21 15.85 -2.52
C SER A 55 25.65 14.90 -3.57
N PRO A 56 26.30 14.68 -4.74
CA PRO A 56 25.81 13.70 -5.72
C PRO A 56 25.76 12.26 -5.17
N ALA A 57 26.76 11.86 -4.38
CA ALA A 57 26.80 10.53 -3.78
C ALA A 57 25.72 10.34 -2.71
N ILE A 58 25.49 11.36 -1.87
CA ILE A 58 24.42 11.35 -0.87
C ILE A 58 23.04 11.28 -1.58
N GLN A 59 22.85 12.10 -2.62
CA GLN A 59 21.61 12.11 -3.40
C GLN A 59 21.31 10.73 -4.01
N ALA A 60 22.31 10.09 -4.63
CA ALA A 60 22.15 8.75 -5.20
C ALA A 60 21.79 7.69 -4.13
N GLN A 61 22.42 7.76 -2.95
CA GLN A 61 22.10 6.84 -1.86
C GLN A 61 20.67 7.04 -1.34
N TYR A 62 20.21 8.29 -1.27
CA TYR A 62 18.85 8.63 -0.86
C TYR A 62 17.81 8.22 -1.91
N GLU A 63 18.12 8.37 -3.21
CA GLU A 63 17.30 7.86 -4.31
C GLU A 63 17.06 6.36 -4.21
N GLN A 64 18.13 5.60 -3.92
CA GLN A 64 18.01 4.16 -3.70
C GLN A 64 17.12 3.82 -2.51
N PHE A 65 17.31 4.53 -1.38
CA PHE A 65 16.46 4.36 -0.20
C PHE A 65 14.99 4.67 -0.50
N ASN A 66 14.71 5.81 -1.12
CA ASN A 66 13.36 6.25 -1.46
C ASN A 66 12.67 5.25 -2.42
N SER A 67 13.41 4.73 -3.39
CA SER A 67 12.93 3.69 -4.30
C SER A 67 12.52 2.41 -3.53
N SER A 68 13.36 1.92 -2.62
CA SER A 68 13.03 0.76 -1.78
C SER A 68 11.83 1.01 -0.86
N ALA A 69 11.70 2.23 -0.32
CA ALA A 69 10.55 2.61 0.49
C ALA A 69 9.25 2.62 -0.34
N LEU A 70 9.28 3.17 -1.56
CA LEU A 70 8.13 3.14 -2.47
C LEU A 70 7.76 1.71 -2.89
N GLN A 71 8.73 0.81 -3.08
CA GLN A 71 8.45 -0.62 -3.31
C GLN A 71 7.70 -1.26 -2.14
N CYS A 72 8.05 -0.90 -0.90
CA CYS A 72 7.30 -1.36 0.28
C CYS A 72 5.86 -0.84 0.27
N VAL A 73 5.65 0.42 -0.12
CA VAL A 73 4.31 0.99 -0.27
C VAL A 73 3.48 0.22 -1.32
N GLU A 74 4.07 -0.14 -2.45
CA GLU A 74 3.39 -0.97 -3.46
C GLU A 74 3.05 -2.37 -2.95
N ALA A 75 3.90 -2.96 -2.11
CA ALA A 75 3.57 -4.22 -1.44
C ALA A 75 2.36 -4.07 -0.50
N ILE A 76 2.27 -2.97 0.26
CA ILE A 76 1.10 -2.66 1.11
C ILE A 76 -0.18 -2.56 0.28
N LYS A 77 -0.14 -1.87 -0.87
CA LYS A 77 -1.28 -1.79 -1.80
C LYS A 77 -1.68 -3.16 -2.32
N SER A 78 -0.70 -4.01 -2.62
CA SER A 78 -0.94 -5.39 -3.06
C SER A 78 -1.65 -6.22 -1.99
N PHE A 79 -1.25 -6.10 -0.72
CA PHE A 79 -1.98 -6.74 0.39
C PHE A 79 -3.41 -6.23 0.52
N ALA A 80 -3.62 -4.91 0.45
CA ALA A 80 -4.95 -4.33 0.48
C ALA A 80 -5.84 -4.91 -0.63
N LYS A 81 -5.32 -4.97 -1.87
CA LYS A 81 -6.02 -5.53 -3.02
C LYS A 81 -6.35 -7.01 -2.83
N MET A 82 -5.43 -7.83 -2.31
CA MET A 82 -5.70 -9.25 -2.07
C MET A 82 -6.89 -9.45 -1.13
N PHE A 83 -7.00 -8.65 -0.07
CA PHE A 83 -8.14 -8.71 0.85
C PHE A 83 -9.45 -8.29 0.18
N SER A 84 -9.44 -7.21 -0.60
CA SER A 84 -10.64 -6.79 -1.35
C SER A 84 -11.09 -7.83 -2.39
N ASP A 85 -10.13 -8.42 -3.13
CA ASP A 85 -10.42 -9.46 -4.12
C ASP A 85 -10.98 -10.74 -3.45
N LEU A 86 -10.45 -11.11 -2.28
CA LEU A 86 -10.97 -12.23 -1.49
C LEU A 86 -12.45 -12.03 -1.14
N VAL A 87 -12.81 -10.84 -0.62
CA VAL A 87 -14.20 -10.50 -0.28
C VAL A 87 -15.11 -10.59 -1.51
N ALA A 88 -14.70 -9.97 -2.62
CA ALA A 88 -15.47 -9.96 -3.86
C ALA A 88 -15.72 -11.38 -4.40
N ASN A 89 -14.71 -12.25 -4.35
CA ASN A 89 -14.83 -13.64 -4.79
C ASN A 89 -15.79 -14.44 -3.90
N LEU A 90 -15.72 -14.27 -2.58
CA LEU A 90 -16.60 -14.95 -1.63
C LEU A 90 -18.07 -14.52 -1.77
N GLN A 91 -18.32 -13.21 -1.90
CA GLN A 91 -19.67 -12.67 -2.14
C GLN A 91 -20.26 -13.15 -3.48
N SER A 92 -19.43 -13.22 -4.53
CA SER A 92 -19.83 -13.74 -5.84
C SER A 92 -20.18 -15.23 -5.78
N MET A 93 -19.40 -16.02 -5.03
CA MET A 93 -19.67 -17.44 -4.82
C MET A 93 -20.99 -17.64 -4.06
N ASP A 94 -21.20 -16.91 -2.97
CA ASP A 94 -22.42 -16.97 -2.15
C ASP A 94 -23.66 -16.61 -2.99
N SER A 95 -23.58 -15.53 -3.76
CA SER A 95 -24.66 -15.09 -4.66
C SER A 95 -25.02 -16.16 -5.70
N LYS A 96 -24.03 -16.86 -6.27
CA LYS A 96 -24.26 -17.95 -7.23
C LYS A 96 -24.93 -19.15 -6.57
N LEU A 97 -24.53 -19.50 -5.35
CA LEU A 97 -25.16 -20.59 -4.60
C LEU A 97 -26.63 -20.26 -4.28
N ALA A 98 -26.90 -19.04 -3.80
CA ALA A 98 -28.26 -18.57 -3.53
C ALA A 98 -29.14 -18.58 -4.79
N TYR A 99 -28.61 -18.15 -5.94
CA TYR A 99 -29.30 -18.17 -7.22
C TYR A 99 -29.69 -19.60 -7.63
N ASN A 100 -28.74 -20.54 -7.62
CA ASN A 100 -28.98 -21.93 -8.03
C ASN A 100 -30.00 -22.65 -7.12
N ILE A 101 -30.06 -22.31 -5.84
CA ILE A 101 -31.05 -22.88 -4.91
C ILE A 101 -32.45 -22.32 -5.16
N THR A 102 -32.55 -21.04 -5.54
CA THR A 102 -33.85 -20.37 -5.79
C THR A 102 -34.39 -20.59 -7.21
N HIS A 103 -33.56 -21.09 -8.13
CA HIS A 103 -33.88 -21.34 -9.54
C HIS A 103 -33.31 -22.69 -10.02
N PRO A 104 -33.88 -23.83 -9.58
CA PRO A 104 -33.42 -25.17 -9.93
C PRO A 104 -33.67 -25.57 -11.39
#